data_AF-I4FRH6-F1
#
_entry.id   AF-I4FRH6-F1
#
_cell.length_a   1.000
_cell.length_b   1.000
_cell.length_c   1.000
_cell.angle_alpha   90.00
_cell.angle_beta   90.00
_cell.angle_gamma   90.00
#
_symmetry.space_group_name_H-M   'P 1'
#
loop_
_entity.id
_entity.type
_entity.pdbx_description
1 polymer ?
#
loop_
_entity_poly.entity_id
_entity_poly.type
_entity_poly.pdbx_seq_one_letter_code
_entity_poly.pdbx_strand_id
1 'polypeptide(L)' 'MTNSDNNLQNIQEPILNAPEDVRKIIDRVLKLERDKLYQRNPRNINDDVLTIIKEVIQ' A
#
# COMPACT_ATOMS: atom_id res chain seq x y z
N MET A 1 -31.03 -2.42 -3.52
CA MET A 1 -29.82 -1.58 -3.53
C MET A 1 -28.65 -2.42 -3.08
N THR A 2 -27.54 -2.34 -3.81
CA THR A 2 -26.45 -3.30 -3.93
C THR A 2 -25.54 -3.38 -2.69
N ASN A 3 -25.36 -4.59 -2.17
CA ASN A 3 -24.44 -4.92 -1.06
C ASN A 3 -22.94 -4.77 -1.43
N SER A 4 -22.64 -4.27 -2.64
CA SER A 4 -21.31 -4.15 -3.22
C SER A 4 -20.58 -2.88 -2.79
N ASP A 5 -21.32 -1.79 -2.53
CA ASP A 5 -20.74 -0.50 -2.16
C ASP A 5 -20.13 -0.53 -0.74
N ASN A 6 -20.81 -1.23 0.19
CA ASN A 6 -20.31 -1.47 1.54
C ASN A 6 -18.99 -2.28 1.55
N ASN A 7 -18.78 -3.17 0.57
CA ASN A 7 -17.54 -3.93 0.50
C ASN A 7 -16.37 -3.06 0.03
N LEU A 8 -16.60 -2.18 -0.95
CA LEU A 8 -15.55 -1.28 -1.44
C LEU A 8 -15.06 -0.29 -0.37
N GLN A 9 -15.98 0.20 0.46
CA GLN A 9 -15.67 1.11 1.57
C GLN A 9 -14.87 0.41 2.66
N ASN A 10 -15.24 -0.84 3.03
CA ASN A 10 -14.49 -1.62 4.01
C ASN A 10 -13.08 -2.01 3.53
N ILE A 11 -12.87 -2.22 2.24
CA ILE A 11 -11.53 -2.50 1.68
C ILE A 11 -10.64 -1.25 1.71
N GLN A 12 -11.23 -0.05 1.61
CA GLN A 12 -10.52 1.22 1.60
C GLN A 12 -10.36 1.88 2.98
N GLU A 13 -11.04 1.39 4.01
CA GLU A 13 -10.85 1.80 5.42
C GLU A 13 -9.37 1.96 5.82
N PRO A 14 -8.45 1.01 5.50
CA PRO A 14 -7.02 1.14 5.79
C PRO A 14 -6.32 2.31 5.10
N ILE A 15 -6.94 2.91 4.07
CA ILE A 15 -6.42 4.06 3.34
C ILE A 15 -7.10 5.34 3.82
N LEU A 16 -8.40 5.27 4.10
CA LEU A 16 -9.22 6.43 4.47
C LEU A 16 -8.98 6.88 5.91
N ASN A 17 -8.80 5.95 6.84
CA ASN A 17 -8.70 6.24 8.27
C ASN A 17 -7.32 5.89 8.87
N ALA A 18 -6.38 5.45 8.04
CA ALA A 18 -5.02 5.21 8.52
C ALA A 18 -4.36 6.49 9.05
N PRO A 19 -3.54 6.36 10.11
CA PRO A 19 -2.58 7.38 10.49
C PRO A 19 -1.72 7.84 9.30
N GLU A 20 -1.28 9.10 9.33
CA GLU A 20 -0.59 9.76 8.21
C GLU A 20 0.69 9.01 7.77
N ASP A 21 1.44 8.46 8.71
CA ASP A 21 2.60 7.60 8.48
C ASP A 21 2.21 6.29 7.78
N VAL A 22 1.16 5.62 8.26
CA VAL A 22 0.63 4.40 7.64
C VAL A 22 0.13 4.68 6.22
N ARG A 23 -0.55 5.81 5.99
CA ARG A 23 -1.03 6.19 4.65
C ARG A 23 0.13 6.43 3.68
N LYS A 24 1.19 7.11 4.12
CA LYS A 24 2.42 7.29 3.34
C LYS A 24 3.12 5.99 3.00
N ILE A 25 3.13 5.02 3.92
CA ILE A 25 3.66 3.68 3.67
C ILE A 25 2.84 2.99 2.57
N ILE A 26 1.51 2.98 2.69
CA ILE A 26 0.62 2.34 1.71
C ILE A 26 0.82 2.96 0.32
N ASP A 27 0.83 4.28 0.19
CA ASP A 27 1.01 4.96 -1.10
C ASP A 27 2.36 4.59 -1.76
N ARG A 28 3.44 4.53 -0.97
CA ARG A 28 4.77 4.18 -1.48
C ARG A 28 4.87 2.71 -1.88
N VAL A 29 4.23 1.80 -1.14
CA VAL A 29 4.18 0.37 -1.49
C VAL A 29 3.37 0.15 -2.76
N LEU A 30 2.21 0.78 -2.90
CA LEU A 30 1.40 0.69 -4.12
C LEU A 30 2.16 1.22 -5.36
N LYS A 31 2.95 2.27 -5.19
CA LYS A 31 3.84 2.77 -6.25
C LYS A 31 4.92 1.75 -6.60
N LEU A 32 5.59 1.18 -5.60
CA LEU A 32 6.62 0.15 -5.78
C LEU A 32 6.08 -1.07 -6.53
N GLU A 33 4.90 -1.57 -6.14
CA GLU A 33 4.25 -2.71 -6.79
C GLU A 33 3.93 -2.40 -8.25
N ARG A 34 3.41 -1.20 -8.54
CA ARG A 34 3.12 -0.76 -9.91
C ARG A 34 4.39 -0.67 -10.76
N ASP A 35 5.46 -0.10 -10.20
CA ASP A 35 6.73 0.07 -10.90
C ASP A 35 7.38 -1.30 -11.22
N LYS A 36 7.11 -2.31 -10.39
CA LYS A 36 7.62 -3.67 -10.55
C LYS A 36 6.65 -4.63 -11.26
N LEU A 37 5.44 -4.20 -11.60
CA LEU A 37 4.41 -5.05 -12.22
C LEU A 37 4.87 -5.69 -13.54
N TYR A 38 5.76 -5.01 -14.28
CA TYR A 38 6.35 -5.51 -15.53
C TYR A 38 7.41 -6.61 -15.30
N GLN A 39 7.88 -6.80 -14.08
CA GLN A 39 8.86 -7.82 -13.74
C GLN A 39 8.15 -9.15 -13.50
N ARG A 40 8.50 -10.18 -14.29
CA ARG A 40 7.95 -11.53 -14.13
C ARG A 40 8.17 -12.11 -12.73
N ASN A 41 9.30 -11.77 -12.10
CA ASN A 41 9.65 -12.12 -10.73
C ASN A 41 10.31 -10.90 -10.07
N PRO A 42 9.54 -10.01 -9.43
CA PRO A 42 10.11 -8.84 -8.78
C PRO A 42 10.98 -9.27 -7.59
N ARG A 43 12.23 -8.82 -7.59
CA ARG A 43 13.20 -9.11 -6.52
C ARG A 43 13.19 -8.00 -5.47
N ASN A 44 13.58 -8.36 -4.25
CA ASN A 44 13.82 -7.45 -3.13
C ASN A 44 12.60 -6.62 -2.66
N ILE A 45 11.36 -7.05 -2.97
CA ILE A 45 10.16 -6.33 -2.52
C ILE A 45 10.17 -6.15 -0.99
N ASN A 46 10.54 -7.18 -0.24
CA ASN A 46 10.57 -7.10 1.22
C ASN A 46 11.57 -6.06 1.74
N ASP A 47 12.75 -5.98 1.14
CA ASP A 47 13.78 -5.01 1.54
C ASP A 47 13.35 -3.57 1.19
N ASP A 48 12.70 -3.39 0.04
CA ASP A 48 12.15 -2.10 -0.39
C ASP A 48 11.01 -1.63 0.53
N VAL A 49 10.09 -2.53 0.89
CA VAL A 49 9.00 -2.24 1.84
C VAL A 49 9.57 -1.89 3.22
N LEU A 50 10.56 -2.65 3.71
CA LEU A 50 11.20 -2.37 4.98
C LEU A 50 11.91 -1.01 4.99
N THR A 51 12.54 -0.64 3.87
CA THR A 51 13.17 0.67 3.69
C THR A 51 12.13 1.78 3.73
N ILE A 52 11.02 1.63 3.01
CA ILE A 52 9.89 2.58 3.03
C ILE A 52 9.38 2.81 4.46
N ILE A 53 9.18 1.74 5.23
CA ILE A 53 8.69 1.84 6.62
C ILE A 53 9.69 2.63 7.49
N LYS A 54 10.98 2.30 7.40
CA LYS A 54 12.03 2.98 8.16
C LYS A 54 12.14 4.46 7.83
N GLU A 55 12.00 4.83 6.56
CA GLU A 55 12.04 6.23 6.13
C GLU A 55 10.85 7.05 6.61
N VAL A 56 9.66 6.44 6.69
CA VAL A 56 8.44 7.16 7.06
C VAL A 56 8.32 7.35 8.58
N ILE A 57 8.83 6.40 9.38
CA ILE A 57 8.70 6.37 10.84
C ILE A 57 9.85 7.11 11.57
N GLN A 58 10.91 7.51 10.85
CA GLN A 58 12.14 8.12 11.38
C GLN A 58 11.92 9.19 12.48
#